data_AF-A0A8H7V1G9-F1
#
_entry.id   AF-A0A8H7V1G9-F1
#
_cell.length_a   1.000
_cell.length_b   1.000
_cell.length_c   1.000
_cell.angle_alpha   90.00
_cell.angle_beta   90.00
_cell.angle_gamma   90.00
#
_symmetry.space_group_name_H-M   'P 1'
#
loop_
_entity.id
_entity.type
_entity.pdbx_description
1 polymer ?
#
loop_
_entity_poly.entity_id
_entity_poly.type
_entity_poly.pdbx_seq_one_letter_code
_entity_poly.pdbx_strand_id
1 'polypeptide(L)'
;GSVDSTVYVDILQTSLLDTLEYYDMDRNVIRFQQDNATPHTSEIILDWFSSNGFIFETIRDWPARESRFKPNLTLLVPVKA
;
A
#
# COMPACT_ATOMS: atom_id res chain seq x y z
N GLY A 1 -15.69 -9.76 9.87
CA GLY A 1 -14.67 -9.22 10.79
C GLY A 1 -14.14 -7.95 10.17
N SER A 2 -14.05 -6.86 10.93
CA SER A 2 -13.43 -5.63 10.43
C SER A 2 -11.91 -5.80 10.57
N VAL A 3 -11.17 -5.57 9.49
CA VAL A 3 -9.72 -5.35 9.60
C VAL A 3 -9.58 -3.98 10.25
N ASP A 4 -9.02 -3.93 11.45
CA ASP A 4 -8.56 -2.68 12.05
C ASP A 4 -7.15 -2.34 11.53
N SER A 5 -6.71 -1.12 11.78
CA SER A 5 -5.43 -0.64 11.24
C SER A 5 -4.23 -1.48 11.72
N THR A 6 -4.29 -2.05 12.92
CA THR A 6 -3.23 -2.93 13.46
C THR A 6 -3.12 -4.23 12.66
N VAL A 7 -4.24 -4.90 12.40
CA VAL A 7 -4.23 -6.09 11.53
C VAL A 7 -3.77 -5.75 10.11
N TYR A 8 -4.09 -4.54 9.63
CA TYR A 8 -3.61 -4.09 8.32
C TYR A 8 -2.08 -3.89 8.31
N VAL A 9 -1.48 -3.35 9.38
CA VAL A 9 -0.02 -3.28 9.53
C VAL A 9 0.62 -4.67 9.43
N ASP A 10 0.06 -5.68 10.13
CA ASP A 10 0.60 -7.04 10.10
C ASP A 10 0.58 -7.63 8.69
N ILE A 11 -0.50 -7.36 7.92
CA ILE A 11 -0.61 -7.76 6.52
C ILE A 11 0.44 -7.05 5.66
N LEU A 12 0.67 -5.75 5.84
CA LEU A 12 1.69 -5.00 5.11
C LEU A 12 3.10 -5.50 5.46
N GLN A 13 3.37 -5.75 6.74
CA GLN A 13 4.69 -6.20 7.20
C GLN A 13 5.05 -7.59 6.70
N THR A 14 4.07 -8.48 6.56
CA THR A 14 4.28 -9.82 6.01
C THR A 14 4.11 -9.81 4.50
N SER A 15 2.87 -9.75 4.03
CA SER A 15 2.52 -10.01 2.64
C SER A 15 3.14 -9.03 1.66
N LEU A 16 3.16 -7.73 1.97
CA LEU A 16 3.74 -6.75 1.07
C LEU A 16 5.27 -6.86 1.04
N LEU A 17 5.95 -6.90 2.20
CA LEU A 17 7.40 -6.99 2.21
C LEU A 17 7.92 -8.30 1.59
N ASP A 18 7.28 -9.44 1.90
CA ASP A 18 7.60 -10.74 1.31
C ASP A 18 7.41 -10.72 -0.22
N THR A 19 6.36 -10.04 -0.71
CA THR A 19 6.10 -9.89 -2.14
C THR A 19 7.21 -9.07 -2.82
N LEU A 20 7.65 -7.97 -2.18
CA LEU A 20 8.74 -7.15 -2.73
C LEU A 20 10.05 -7.92 -2.79
N GLU A 21 10.36 -8.69 -1.75
CA GLU A 21 11.54 -9.55 -1.74
C GLU A 21 11.45 -10.64 -2.82
N TYR A 22 10.30 -11.32 -2.92
CA TYR A 22 10.10 -12.39 -3.91
C TYR A 22 10.28 -11.93 -5.35
N TYR A 23 9.84 -10.72 -5.68
CA TYR A 23 9.97 -10.14 -7.02
C TYR A 23 11.19 -9.23 -7.22
N ASP A 24 12.11 -9.15 -6.24
CA ASP A 24 13.28 -8.26 -6.24
C ASP A 24 12.90 -6.79 -6.56
N MET A 25 11.81 -6.31 -5.96
CA MET A 25 11.28 -4.96 -6.15
C MET A 25 11.79 -4.00 -5.09
N ASP A 26 12.37 -2.89 -5.53
CA ASP A 26 12.76 -1.80 -4.63
C ASP A 26 11.54 -0.96 -4.23
N ARG A 27 11.26 -0.94 -2.93
CA ARG A 27 10.16 -0.18 -2.32
C ARG A 27 10.19 1.33 -2.63
N ASN A 28 11.36 1.88 -2.96
CA ASN A 28 11.51 3.30 -3.33
C ASN A 28 11.03 3.61 -4.75
N VAL A 29 10.85 2.60 -5.59
CA VAL A 29 10.46 2.77 -7.00
C VAL A 29 9.17 2.04 -7.34
N ILE A 30 8.37 1.68 -6.33
CA ILE A 30 7.04 1.11 -6.55
C ILE A 30 5.93 2.12 -6.26
N ARG A 31 4.81 1.87 -6.92
CA ARG A 31 3.52 2.45 -6.60
C ARG A 31 2.67 1.38 -5.95
N PHE A 32 2.33 1.59 -4.68
CA PHE A 32 1.45 0.71 -3.93
C PHE A 32 0.02 1.25 -3.99
N GLN A 33 -0.88 0.45 -4.55
CA GLN A 33 -2.27 0.83 -4.72
C GLN A 33 -3.16 0.14 -3.68
N GLN A 34 -3.96 0.95 -2.97
CA GLN A 34 -5.01 0.54 -2.05
C GLN A 34 -6.26 1.42 -2.24
N ASP A 35 -7.37 1.07 -1.60
CA ASP A 35 -8.54 1.95 -1.54
C ASP A 35 -8.50 2.89 -0.33
N ASN A 36 -9.36 3.90 -0.33
CA ASN A 36 -9.42 4.92 0.72
C ASN A 36 -10.32 4.49 1.90
N ALA A 37 -10.31 3.20 2.26
CA ALA A 37 -11.02 2.75 3.46
C ALA A 37 -10.39 3.38 4.71
N THR A 38 -11.21 3.70 5.72
CA THR A 38 -10.76 4.39 6.96
C THR A 38 -9.52 3.75 7.60
N PRO A 39 -9.39 2.40 7.70
CA PRO A 39 -8.19 1.79 8.25
C PRO A 39 -6.93 2.05 7.41
N HIS A 40 -7.06 2.03 6.08
CA HIS A 40 -5.96 2.19 5.13
C HIS A 40 -5.38 3.61 5.09
N THR A 41 -6.19 4.60 5.47
CA THR A 41 -5.80 6.02 5.54
C THR A 41 -5.52 6.50 6.96
N SER A 42 -5.48 5.59 7.93
CA SER A 42 -5.21 5.95 9.33
C SER A 42 -3.75 6.33 9.56
N GLU A 43 -3.51 7.18 10.57
CA GLU A 43 -2.17 7.71 10.89
C GLU A 43 -1.12 6.61 11.05
N ILE A 44 -1.45 5.53 11.78
CA ILE A 44 -0.55 4.37 11.97
C ILE A 44 -0.09 3.72 10.65
N ILE A 45 -0.95 3.72 9.62
CA ILE A 45 -0.60 3.15 8.31
C ILE A 45 0.32 4.10 7.54
N LEU A 46 0.04 5.40 7.59
CA LEU A 46 0.87 6.42 6.96
C LEU A 46 2.27 6.45 7.60
N ASP A 47 2.34 6.35 8.93
CA ASP A 47 3.59 6.26 9.67
C ASP A 47 4.37 4.99 9.32
N TRP A 48 3.67 3.86 9.16
CA TRP A 48 4.31 2.60 8.75
C TRP A 48 4.93 2.73 7.36
N PHE A 49 4.21 3.28 6.38
CA PHE A 49 4.76 3.51 5.02
C PHE A 49 6.00 4.41 5.05
N SER A 50 5.93 5.52 5.79
CA SER A 50 7.06 6.44 5.93
C SER A 50 8.26 5.77 6.60
N SER A 51 8.03 5.00 7.66
CA SER A 51 9.10 4.32 8.42
C SER A 51 9.73 3.17 7.63
N ASN A 52 9.00 2.59 6.67
CA ASN A 52 9.47 1.49 5.85
C ASN A 52 10.07 1.93 4.51
N GLY A 53 10.24 3.24 4.25
CA GLY A 53 10.90 3.74 3.04
C GLY A 53 10.02 3.76 1.79
N PHE A 54 8.70 3.82 1.94
CA PHE A 54 7.81 4.05 0.81
C PHE A 54 7.66 5.55 0.54
N ILE A 55 7.56 5.91 -0.74
CA ILE A 55 7.33 7.29 -1.17
C ILE A 55 5.84 7.62 -1.03
N PHE A 56 5.51 8.63 -0.22
CA PHE A 56 4.13 8.92 0.17
C PHE A 56 3.23 9.31 -1.01
N GLU A 57 3.77 10.03 -1.98
CA GLU A 57 3.10 10.40 -3.22
C GLU A 57 2.64 9.16 -3.99
N THR A 58 3.45 8.09 -4.00
CA THR A 58 3.09 6.84 -4.70
C THR A 58 2.03 6.02 -3.98
N ILE A 59 1.76 6.30 -2.70
CA ILE A 59 0.69 5.66 -1.91
C ILE A 59 -0.64 6.40 -2.07
N ARG A 60 -0.62 7.75 -2.06
CA ARG A 60 -1.84 8.57 -1.90
C ARG A 60 -2.48 9.03 -3.21
N ASP A 61 -1.78 8.90 -4.33
CA ASP A 61 -2.24 9.39 -5.63
C ASP A 61 -3.44 8.60 -6.23
N TRP A 62 -4.11 7.71 -5.49
CA TRP A 62 -5.28 7.00 -6.03
C TRP A 62 -6.56 7.84 -5.90
N PRO A 63 -7.18 8.27 -7.02
CA PRO A 63 -8.40 9.06 -6.96
C PRO A 63 -9.55 8.25 -6.33
N ALA A 64 -10.13 8.79 -5.26
CA ALA A 64 -11.16 8.15 -4.43
C ALA A 64 -12.46 7.72 -5.15
N ARG A 65 -12.60 7.99 -6.45
CA ARG A 65 -13.89 7.95 -7.17
C ARG A 65 -13.94 7.07 -8.43
N GLU A 66 -12.87 6.38 -8.79
CA GLU A 66 -12.89 5.43 -9.92
C GLU A 66 -13.44 4.06 -9.44
N SER A 67 -14.67 4.02 -8.94
CA SER A 67 -15.31 2.78 -8.43
C SER A 67 -15.62 1.75 -9.52
N ARG A 68 -15.32 2.04 -10.78
CA ARG A 68 -15.55 1.15 -11.92
C ARG A 68 -14.40 0.15 -12.13
N PHE A 69 -13.22 0.42 -11.57
CA PHE A 69 -12.03 -0.41 -11.72
C PHE A 69 -11.34 -0.65 -10.38
N LYS A 70 -12.09 -1.13 -9.38
CA LYS A 70 -11.47 -1.68 -8.17
C LYS A 70 -11.22 -3.18 -8.38
N PRO A 71 -10.03 -3.63 -8.80
CA PRO A 71 -9.61 -4.95 -8.39
C PRO A 71 -9.52 -4.92 -6.86
N ASN A 72 -10.00 -5.95 -6.19
CA ASN A 72 -9.90 -6.15 -4.74
C ASN A 72 -8.45 -6.42 -4.32
N LEU A 73 -7.49 -5.96 -5.13
CA LEU A 73 -6.16 -6.48 -5.27
C LEU A 73 -5.18 -5.33 -5.11
N THR A 74 -4.33 -5.45 -4.10
CA THR A 74 -3.08 -4.72 -4.00
C THR A 74 -2.33 -4.85 -5.32
N LEU A 75 -2.15 -3.74 -6.03
CA LEU A 75 -1.36 -3.70 -7.24
C LEU A 75 -0.04 -3.00 -6.94
N LEU A 76 1.06 -3.72 -7.16
CA LEU A 76 2.41 -3.19 -7.17
C LEU A 76 2.82 -2.92 -8.60
N VAL A 77 3.05 -1.66 -8.94
CA VAL A 77 3.55 -1.28 -10.26
C VAL A 77 4.90 -0.60 -10.09
N PRO A 78 5.97 -1.06 -10.77
CA PRO A 78 7.23 -0.32 -10.82
C PRO A 78 6.99 1.05 -11.48
N VAL A 79 7.43 2.11 -10.81
CA VAL A 79 7.54 3.45 -11.38
C VAL A 79 8.73 3.41 -12.33
N LYS A 80 8.46 3.36 -13.64
CA LYS A 80 9.52 3.51 -14.64
C LYS A 80 10.14 4.90 -14.49
N ALA A 81 11.47 4.92 -14.39
CA ALA A 81 12.29 6.14 -14.50
C ALA A 81 12.18 6.77 -15.90
#